data_AF-A0A3M0G0D3-F1
#
_entry.id   AF-A0A3M0G0D3-F1
#
_cell.length_a   1.000
_cell.length_b   1.000
_cell.length_c   1.000
_cell.angle_alpha   90.00
_cell.angle_beta   90.00
_cell.angle_gamma   90.00
#
_symmetry.space_group_name_H-M   'P 1'
#
loop_
_entity.id
_entity.type
_entity.pdbx_description
1 polymer ?
#
loop_
_entity_poly.entity_id
_entity_poly.type
_entity_poly.pdbx_seq_one_letter_code
_entity_poly.pdbx_strand_id
1 'polypeptide(L)'
;MIVLLLAGVTDVDYPRPPIISPLRPSQMTGPFRYGYDSKDAGATARLLLTVDPTGRIIHCDVVVPSGHPKLDTAGCKLYLGIKGQPALGGDGKAAYGTISAGVTFFKDGGLIPPSVDLQLVVERLPNPGAVFARRFSSLIVDPTGKVLTCRNMLYSRASPDALDRALCKVAATSVTFKPVLDVANRPTESVQAFAVEFSTKNAFLVRPGPSLPPE
;
A
#
# COMPACT_ATOMS: atom_id res chain seq x y z
N MET A 1 -33.86 37.32 12.73
CA MET A 1 -32.41 37.21 12.43
C MET A 1 -31.99 35.80 12.80
N ILE A 2 -31.95 34.88 11.83
CA ILE A 2 -31.61 33.47 12.07
C ILE A 2 -30.11 33.33 11.86
N VAL A 3 -29.37 33.06 12.92
CA VAL A 3 -27.94 32.73 12.86
C VAL A 3 -27.86 31.26 12.44
N LEU A 4 -27.62 31.01 11.15
CA LEU A 4 -27.15 29.70 10.69
C LEU A 4 -25.71 29.53 11.18
N LEU A 5 -25.52 28.78 12.25
CA LEU A 5 -24.23 28.19 12.59
C LEU A 5 -23.91 27.14 11.53
N LEU A 6 -23.05 27.49 10.57
CA LEU A 6 -22.35 26.53 9.74
C LEU A 6 -21.39 25.77 10.65
N ALA A 7 -21.86 24.66 11.22
CA ALA A 7 -20.97 23.64 11.75
C ALA A 7 -20.16 23.12 10.56
N GLY A 8 -18.90 23.54 10.47
CA GLY A 8 -17.94 22.93 9.57
C GLY A 8 -17.91 21.43 9.89
N VAL A 9 -18.28 20.61 8.92
CA VAL A 9 -18.03 19.16 8.96
C VAL A 9 -16.52 19.03 8.95
N THR A 10 -15.92 18.98 10.13
CA THR A 10 -14.52 18.58 10.26
C THR A 10 -14.49 17.11 9.87
N ASP A 11 -13.80 16.82 8.77
CA ASP A 11 -13.59 15.52 8.12
C ASP A 11 -12.78 14.54 9.02
N VAL A 12 -13.16 14.43 10.29
CA VAL A 12 -12.38 13.84 11.40
C VAL A 12 -12.68 12.34 11.58
N ASP A 13 -13.76 11.83 10.97
CA ASP A 13 -14.26 10.46 11.18
C ASP A 13 -13.83 9.46 10.08
N TYR A 14 -12.69 9.72 9.41
CA TYR A 14 -12.20 8.84 8.36
C TYR A 14 -10.85 8.21 8.71
N PRO A 15 -10.75 6.86 8.70
CA PRO A 15 -9.45 6.23 8.83
C PRO A 15 -8.58 6.66 7.67
N ARG A 16 -7.42 7.26 7.96
CA ARG A 16 -6.44 7.67 6.96
C ARG A 16 -5.23 6.75 7.07
N PRO A 17 -4.78 6.11 5.98
CA PRO A 17 -3.59 5.28 6.04
C PRO A 17 -2.33 6.12 6.25
N PRO A 18 -1.20 5.48 6.58
CA PRO A 18 0.06 6.19 6.69
C PRO A 18 0.44 6.88 5.38
N ILE A 19 1.14 8.01 5.48
CA ILE A 19 1.69 8.71 4.31
C ILE A 19 3.20 8.61 4.37
N ILE A 20 3.79 7.98 3.35
CA ILE A 20 5.23 7.86 3.19
C ILE A 20 5.63 8.63 1.95
N SER A 21 6.65 9.48 2.08
CA SER A 21 7.19 10.19 0.92
C SER A 21 7.84 9.18 -0.03
N PRO A 22 7.65 9.34 -1.36
CA PRO A 22 8.40 8.55 -2.33
C PRO A 22 9.90 8.68 -2.06
N LEU A 23 10.62 7.56 -2.18
CA LEU A 23 12.08 7.60 -2.16
C LEU A 23 12.56 8.48 -3.32
N ARG A 24 13.47 9.40 -3.02
CA ARG A 24 14.11 10.24 -4.03
C ARG A 24 15.03 9.38 -4.90
N PRO A 25 15.23 9.73 -6.18
CA PRO A 25 16.19 9.04 -7.03
C PRO A 25 17.57 8.90 -6.37
N SER A 26 18.10 9.94 -5.71
CA SER A 26 19.39 9.87 -4.99
C SER A 26 19.44 8.86 -3.84
N GLN A 27 18.30 8.45 -3.29
CA GLN A 27 18.21 7.40 -2.27
C GLN A 27 18.19 6.00 -2.91
N MET A 28 17.73 5.89 -4.15
CA MET A 28 17.64 4.66 -4.94
C MET A 28 18.89 4.38 -5.77
N THR A 29 19.48 5.44 -6.34
CA THR A 29 20.60 5.40 -7.29
C THR A 29 21.95 5.47 -6.59
N GLY A 30 22.06 5.16 -5.30
CA GLY A 30 23.37 5.00 -4.66
C GLY A 30 24.01 3.72 -5.21
N PRO A 31 24.85 3.75 -6.27
CA PRO A 31 25.11 2.58 -7.11
C PRO A 31 26.03 1.56 -6.42
N PHE A 32 26.56 1.87 -5.23
CA PHE A 32 27.61 1.10 -4.57
C PHE A 32 27.28 0.62 -3.16
N ARG A 33 26.16 1.04 -2.54
CA ARG A 33 25.89 0.70 -1.13
C ARG A 33 25.23 -0.66 -0.91
N TYR A 34 24.67 -1.25 -1.96
CA TYR A 34 23.84 -2.46 -1.84
C TYR A 34 24.19 -3.58 -2.83
N GLY A 35 25.35 -3.50 -3.50
CA GLY A 35 25.79 -4.53 -4.45
C GLY A 35 24.99 -4.53 -5.76
N TYR A 36 24.55 -3.36 -6.21
CA TYR A 36 23.85 -3.16 -7.48
C TYR A 36 24.77 -3.52 -8.65
N ASP A 37 24.35 -4.50 -9.46
CA ASP A 37 24.95 -4.80 -10.75
C ASP A 37 24.06 -4.19 -11.85
N SER A 38 24.68 -3.61 -12.88
CA SER A 38 23.98 -3.07 -14.05
C SER A 38 23.01 -4.06 -14.72
N LYS A 39 23.27 -5.37 -14.58
CA LYS A 39 22.37 -6.43 -15.08
C LYS A 39 21.06 -6.56 -14.30
N ASP A 40 21.01 -6.03 -13.07
CA ASP A 40 19.84 -6.08 -12.19
C ASP A 40 18.95 -4.82 -12.33
N ALA A 41 19.26 -3.95 -13.30
CA ALA A 41 18.50 -2.74 -13.57
C ALA A 41 17.05 -3.05 -13.95
N GLY A 42 16.10 -2.35 -13.32
CA GLY A 42 14.67 -2.53 -13.52
C GLY A 42 14.03 -3.58 -12.60
N ALA A 43 14.81 -4.29 -11.78
CA ALA A 43 14.29 -5.19 -10.76
C ALA A 43 13.34 -4.43 -9.82
N THR A 44 12.14 -4.98 -9.59
CA THR A 44 11.08 -4.32 -8.82
C THR A 44 10.57 -5.21 -7.72
N ALA A 45 10.62 -4.73 -6.47
CA ALA A 45 9.98 -5.39 -5.34
C ALA A 45 8.74 -4.60 -4.90
N ARG A 46 7.78 -5.33 -4.32
CA ARG A 46 6.69 -4.74 -3.53
C ARG A 46 6.95 -5.03 -2.06
N LEU A 47 6.92 -3.97 -1.27
CA LEU A 47 7.13 -3.99 0.17
C LEU A 47 5.84 -3.63 0.87
N LEU A 48 5.58 -4.25 2.02
CA LEU A 48 4.54 -3.84 2.96
C LEU A 48 5.20 -3.23 4.18
N LEU A 49 4.92 -1.95 4.43
CA LEU A 49 5.57 -1.18 5.48
C LEU A 49 4.61 -0.98 6.64
N THR A 50 5.07 -1.26 7.86
CA THR A 50 4.33 -0.97 9.09
C THR A 50 4.81 0.34 9.68
N VAL A 51 3.89 1.28 9.88
CA VAL A 51 4.13 2.60 10.46
C VAL A 51 3.50 2.65 11.85
N ASP A 52 4.28 3.08 12.84
CA ASP A 52 3.82 3.27 14.20
C ASP A 52 3.05 4.61 14.38
N PRO A 53 2.37 4.84 15.52
CA PRO A 53 1.67 6.09 15.80
C PRO A 53 2.57 7.35 15.82
N THR A 54 3.90 7.21 15.84
CA THR A 54 4.84 8.32 15.77
C THR A 54 5.26 8.67 14.33
N GLY A 55 4.82 7.87 13.35
CA GLY A 55 5.19 7.97 11.95
C GLY A 55 6.49 7.25 11.57
N ARG A 56 7.05 6.42 12.46
CA ARG A 56 8.25 5.63 12.16
C ARG A 56 7.85 4.33 11.48
N ILE A 57 8.62 3.93 10.46
CA ILE A 57 8.47 2.61 9.85
C ILE A 57 9.23 1.62 10.74
N ILE A 58 8.50 0.70 11.36
CA ILE A 58 9.05 -0.22 12.37
C ILE A 58 9.19 -1.65 11.82
N HIS A 59 8.56 -1.95 10.69
CA HIS A 59 8.63 -3.25 10.04
C HIS A 59 8.51 -3.12 8.52
N CYS A 60 9.15 -4.04 7.79
CA CYS A 60 9.08 -4.12 6.34
C CYS A 60 9.05 -5.58 5.90
N ASP A 61 7.99 -5.97 5.19
CA ASP A 61 7.87 -7.29 4.56
C ASP A 61 8.03 -7.16 3.05
N VAL A 62 8.81 -8.06 2.45
CA VAL A 62 8.88 -8.20 0.99
C VAL A 62 7.72 -9.09 0.56
N VAL A 63 6.67 -8.47 0.00
CA VAL A 63 5.44 -9.18 -0.40
C VAL A 63 5.45 -9.60 -1.87
N VAL A 64 6.26 -8.95 -2.70
CA VAL A 64 6.64 -9.46 -4.03
C VAL A 64 8.15 -9.24 -4.17
N PRO A 65 8.95 -10.32 -4.27
CA PRO A 65 10.39 -10.18 -4.39
C PRO A 65 10.77 -9.63 -5.76
N SER A 66 11.88 -8.90 -5.82
CA SER A 66 12.44 -8.41 -7.10
C SER A 66 13.14 -9.50 -7.93
N GLY A 67 13.36 -10.67 -7.34
CA GLY A 67 14.25 -11.70 -7.87
C GLY A 67 15.69 -11.58 -7.35
N HIS A 68 16.01 -10.51 -6.61
CA HIS A 68 17.36 -10.25 -6.09
C HIS A 68 17.30 -9.98 -4.57
N PRO A 69 17.55 -10.98 -3.71
CA PRO A 69 17.39 -10.86 -2.25
C PRO A 69 18.19 -9.70 -1.62
N LYS A 70 19.35 -9.36 -2.18
CA LYS A 70 20.17 -8.21 -1.76
C LYS A 70 19.45 -6.88 -2.01
N LEU A 71 18.79 -6.74 -3.15
CA LEU A 71 17.99 -5.56 -3.49
C LEU A 71 16.73 -5.48 -2.63
N ASP A 72 16.07 -6.60 -2.38
CA ASP A 72 14.89 -6.65 -1.50
C ASP A 72 15.23 -6.19 -0.07
N THR A 73 16.33 -6.71 0.49
CA THR A 73 16.87 -6.30 1.80
C THR A 73 17.23 -4.82 1.81
N ALA A 74 17.86 -4.33 0.75
CA ALA A 74 18.22 -2.92 0.61
C ALA A 74 16.98 -2.02 0.56
N GLY A 75 15.96 -2.41 -0.21
CA GLY A 75 14.68 -1.71 -0.31
C GLY A 75 14.03 -1.54 1.06
N CYS A 76 13.94 -2.62 1.85
CA CYS A 76 13.45 -2.52 3.21
C CYS A 76 14.30 -1.60 4.09
N LYS A 77 15.63 -1.69 4.01
CA LYS A 77 16.53 -0.84 4.79
C LYS A 77 16.39 0.65 4.45
N LEU A 78 16.10 0.98 3.18
CA LEU A 78 15.83 2.36 2.76
C LEU A 78 14.58 2.91 3.44
N TYR A 79 13.48 2.15 3.44
CA TYR A 79 12.23 2.57 4.05
C TYR A 79 12.30 2.60 5.59
N LEU A 80 12.98 1.64 6.23
CA LEU A 80 13.17 1.68 7.69
C LEU A 80 13.95 2.93 8.16
N GLY A 81 14.74 3.56 7.28
CA GLY A 81 15.49 4.78 7.56
C GLY A 81 14.70 6.09 7.39
N ILE A 82 13.45 6.06 6.92
CA ILE A 82 12.66 7.27 6.70
C ILE A 82 11.51 7.40 7.72
N LYS A 83 11.07 8.64 7.92
CA LYS A 83 9.90 8.96 8.75
C LYS A 83 8.75 9.40 7.84
N GLY A 84 7.58 8.78 8.04
CA GLY A 84 6.33 9.16 7.39
C GLY A 84 5.40 9.92 8.34
N GLN A 85 4.15 10.05 7.93
CA GLN A 85 3.03 10.40 8.79
C GLN A 85 2.34 9.12 9.24
N PRO A 86 1.93 9.01 10.52
CA PRO A 86 1.22 7.85 11.01
C PRO A 86 -0.14 7.71 10.31
N ALA A 87 -0.72 6.53 10.40
CA ALA A 87 -2.13 6.39 10.14
C ALA A 87 -2.95 7.18 11.16
N LEU A 88 -4.17 7.53 10.78
CA LEU A 88 -5.16 8.08 11.69
C LEU A 88 -6.35 7.13 11.75
N GLY A 89 -6.74 6.73 12.96
CA GLY A 89 -7.88 5.86 13.19
C GLY A 89 -9.22 6.55 12.89
N GLY A 90 -10.32 5.82 13.09
CA GLY A 90 -11.67 6.37 12.91
C GLY A 90 -12.02 7.50 13.88
N ASP A 91 -11.26 7.66 14.98
CA ASP A 91 -11.37 8.75 15.95
C ASP A 91 -10.40 9.91 15.67
N GLY A 92 -9.72 9.87 14.52
CA GLY A 92 -8.73 10.87 14.11
C GLY A 92 -7.40 10.81 14.87
N LYS A 93 -7.19 9.85 15.78
CA LYS A 93 -5.93 9.72 16.53
C LYS A 93 -4.89 8.92 15.76
N ALA A 94 -3.62 9.21 16.04
CA ALA A 94 -2.51 8.45 15.48
C ALA A 94 -2.60 6.98 15.86
N ALA A 95 -2.51 6.12 14.85
CA ALA A 95 -2.66 4.68 14.96
C ALA A 95 -1.51 3.97 14.24
N TYR A 96 -1.37 2.68 14.53
CA TYR A 96 -0.58 1.80 13.69
C TYR A 96 -1.22 1.70 12.31
N GLY A 97 -0.41 1.54 11.27
CA GLY A 97 -0.95 1.30 9.95
C GLY A 97 0.03 0.63 9.00
N THR A 98 -0.51 0.15 7.88
CA THR A 98 0.30 -0.44 6.81
C THR A 98 0.07 0.27 5.50
N ILE A 99 1.13 0.30 4.69
CA ILE A 99 1.08 0.81 3.33
C ILE A 99 2.02 0.01 2.43
N SER A 100 1.53 -0.34 1.24
CA SER A 100 2.34 -0.96 0.20
C SER A 100 3.19 0.09 -0.52
N ALA A 101 4.45 -0.24 -0.74
CA ALA A 101 5.40 0.58 -1.48
C ALA A 101 6.08 -0.24 -2.56
N GLY A 102 6.15 0.31 -3.77
CA GLY A 102 7.02 -0.21 -4.82
C GLY A 102 8.43 0.32 -4.65
N VAL A 103 9.42 -0.54 -4.89
CA VAL A 103 10.81 -0.12 -5.10
C VAL A 103 11.31 -0.73 -6.40
N THR A 104 11.74 0.13 -7.33
CA THR A 104 12.37 -0.31 -8.56
C THR A 104 13.79 0.25 -8.61
N PHE A 105 14.75 -0.63 -8.88
CA PHE A 105 16.16 -0.29 -8.91
C PHE A 105 16.55 0.10 -10.33
N PHE A 106 16.55 1.41 -10.63
CA PHE A 106 16.97 1.94 -11.93
C PHE A 106 18.37 2.56 -11.85
N LYS A 107 19.08 2.54 -12.97
CA LYS A 107 20.29 3.34 -13.18
C LYS A 107 19.97 4.84 -13.17
N ASP A 108 18.87 5.23 -13.83
CA ASP A 108 18.54 6.63 -14.14
C ASP A 108 17.11 7.06 -13.71
N GLY A 109 16.62 6.56 -12.57
CA GLY A 109 15.36 7.02 -11.95
C GLY A 109 14.10 6.88 -12.82
N GLY A 110 13.49 5.70 -12.83
CA GLY A 110 12.22 5.46 -13.53
C GLY A 110 10.97 5.71 -12.69
N LEU A 111 9.82 5.85 -13.35
CA LEU A 111 8.50 5.94 -12.72
C LEU A 111 8.16 4.62 -11.99
N ILE A 112 7.85 4.73 -10.70
CA ILE A 112 7.40 3.61 -9.89
C ILE A 112 5.91 3.39 -10.17
N PRO A 113 5.47 2.23 -10.70
CA PRO A 113 4.05 1.94 -10.77
C PRO A 113 3.50 1.85 -9.34
N PRO A 114 2.32 2.42 -9.06
CA PRO A 114 1.70 2.27 -7.74
C PRO A 114 1.47 0.77 -7.49
N SER A 115 1.90 0.30 -6.32
CA SER A 115 1.72 -1.08 -5.91
C SER A 115 0.23 -1.37 -5.74
N VAL A 116 -0.23 -2.46 -6.36
CA VAL A 116 -1.57 -3.01 -6.15
C VAL A 116 -1.42 -4.26 -5.28
N ASP A 117 -2.33 -4.44 -4.34
CA ASP A 117 -2.29 -5.57 -3.41
C ASP A 117 -3.02 -6.78 -3.97
N LEU A 118 -4.03 -6.53 -4.81
CA LEU A 118 -4.81 -7.56 -5.46
C LEU A 118 -5.19 -7.14 -6.87
N GLN A 119 -5.17 -8.10 -7.79
CA GLN A 119 -5.71 -7.93 -9.13
C GLN A 119 -6.94 -8.80 -9.30
N LEU A 120 -8.03 -8.22 -9.79
CA LEU A 120 -9.30 -8.88 -10.05
C LEU A 120 -9.64 -8.77 -11.54
N VAL A 121 -9.91 -9.92 -12.15
CA VAL A 121 -10.38 -9.97 -13.53
C VAL A 121 -11.90 -9.84 -13.51
N VAL A 122 -12.42 -8.89 -14.28
CA VAL A 122 -13.86 -8.61 -14.39
C VAL A 122 -14.28 -8.67 -15.85
N GLU A 123 -15.52 -9.08 -16.11
CA GLU A 123 -16.04 -9.16 -17.48
C GLU A 123 -16.07 -7.78 -18.16
N ARG A 124 -16.35 -6.73 -17.40
CA ARG A 124 -16.47 -5.36 -17.91
C ARG A 124 -16.15 -4.32 -16.85
N LEU A 125 -15.63 -3.17 -17.30
CA LEU A 125 -15.41 -1.99 -16.45
C LEU A 125 -16.53 -0.96 -16.64
N PRO A 126 -16.80 -0.10 -15.64
CA PRO A 126 -17.85 0.92 -15.73
C PRO A 126 -17.60 1.97 -16.82
N ASN A 127 -16.33 2.28 -17.12
CA ASN A 127 -15.98 3.19 -18.19
C ASN A 127 -15.77 2.40 -19.50
N PRO A 128 -16.60 2.61 -20.54
CA PRO A 128 -16.42 1.96 -21.84
C PRO A 128 -15.02 2.23 -22.40
N GLY A 129 -14.35 1.19 -22.91
CA GLY A 129 -12.99 1.29 -23.46
C GLY A 129 -11.86 1.26 -22.43
N ALA A 130 -12.16 1.38 -21.13
CA ALA A 130 -11.15 1.11 -20.11
C ALA A 130 -10.77 -0.38 -20.09
N VAL A 131 -9.49 -0.67 -19.99
CA VAL A 131 -8.96 -2.05 -19.88
C VAL A 131 -8.51 -2.40 -18.46
N PHE A 132 -8.23 -1.40 -17.64
CA PHE A 132 -8.02 -1.55 -16.20
C PHE A 132 -8.60 -0.35 -15.42
N ALA A 133 -8.86 -0.55 -14.13
CA ALA A 133 -9.22 0.52 -13.19
C ALA A 133 -8.66 0.21 -11.80
N ARG A 134 -7.93 1.15 -11.21
CA ARG A 134 -7.41 1.02 -9.84
C ARG A 134 -8.34 1.69 -8.83
N ARG A 135 -8.45 1.08 -7.65
CA ARG A 135 -9.18 1.60 -6.50
C ARG A 135 -8.34 1.41 -5.25
N PHE A 136 -8.48 2.35 -4.33
CA PHE A 136 -7.72 2.41 -3.09
C PHE A 136 -8.69 2.58 -1.93
N SER A 137 -8.50 1.81 -0.87
CA SER A 137 -9.22 1.98 0.38
C SER A 137 -8.29 2.06 1.58
N SER A 138 -8.84 2.62 2.63
CA SER A 138 -8.35 2.60 3.99
C SER A 138 -9.23 1.67 4.80
N LEU A 139 -8.61 0.68 5.44
CA LEU A 139 -9.28 -0.36 6.21
C LEU A 139 -8.92 -0.22 7.69
N ILE A 140 -9.88 -0.29 8.60
CA ILE A 140 -9.59 -0.59 10.01
C ILE A 140 -9.61 -2.11 10.14
N VAL A 141 -8.49 -2.68 10.56
CA VAL A 141 -8.30 -4.13 10.75
C VAL A 141 -8.04 -4.39 12.22
N ASP A 142 -8.82 -5.29 12.81
CA ASP A 142 -8.70 -5.65 14.23
C ASP A 142 -7.47 -6.56 14.49
N PRO A 143 -7.12 -6.81 15.77
CA PRO A 143 -6.01 -7.70 16.14
C PRO A 143 -6.13 -9.15 15.64
N THR A 144 -7.29 -9.58 15.14
CA THR A 144 -7.49 -10.93 14.55
C THR A 144 -7.30 -10.93 13.04
N GLY A 145 -7.15 -9.77 12.41
CA GLY A 145 -6.99 -9.62 10.96
C GLY A 145 -8.32 -9.39 10.23
N LYS A 146 -9.41 -9.16 10.97
CA LYS A 146 -10.73 -8.91 10.40
C LYS A 146 -10.91 -7.43 10.09
N VAL A 147 -11.49 -7.14 8.92
CA VAL A 147 -11.86 -5.77 8.53
C VAL A 147 -13.08 -5.31 9.33
N LEU A 148 -12.91 -4.28 10.16
CA LEU A 148 -13.99 -3.61 10.89
C LEU A 148 -14.65 -2.53 10.04
N THR A 149 -13.83 -1.77 9.30
CA THR A 149 -14.28 -0.64 8.47
C THR A 149 -13.53 -0.65 7.16
N CYS A 150 -14.21 -0.35 6.05
CA CYS A 150 -13.60 -0.11 4.75
C CYS A 150 -14.10 1.22 4.17
N ARG A 151 -13.16 2.11 3.79
CA ARG A 151 -13.46 3.42 3.20
C ARG A 151 -12.59 3.65 1.98
N ASN A 152 -13.19 4.09 0.88
CA ASN A 152 -12.44 4.40 -0.34
C ASN A 152 -11.71 5.74 -0.18
N MET A 153 -10.48 5.83 -0.69
CA MET A 153 -9.60 6.98 -0.50
C MET A 153 -9.72 8.06 -1.58
N LEU A 154 -10.54 7.85 -2.62
CA LEU A 154 -10.64 8.81 -3.72
C LEU A 154 -11.60 9.96 -3.37
N TYR A 155 -11.00 11.10 -3.03
CA TYR A 155 -11.59 12.35 -2.55
C TYR A 155 -12.51 13.12 -3.52
N SER A 156 -12.68 12.68 -4.77
CA SER A 156 -13.36 13.47 -5.80
C SER A 156 -14.76 12.97 -6.18
N ARG A 157 -15.27 11.92 -5.52
CA ARG A 157 -16.62 11.40 -5.81
C ARG A 157 -17.49 11.42 -4.56
N ALA A 158 -18.63 12.11 -4.68
CA ALA A 158 -19.64 12.22 -3.61
C ALA A 158 -20.25 10.86 -3.20
N SER A 159 -20.04 9.79 -3.97
CA SER A 159 -20.54 8.44 -3.65
C SER A 159 -19.70 7.34 -4.30
N PRO A 160 -19.55 6.18 -3.64
CA PRO A 160 -18.79 5.03 -4.15
C PRO A 160 -19.48 4.38 -5.36
N ASP A 161 -18.70 4.05 -6.39
CA ASP A 161 -19.17 3.32 -7.55
C ASP A 161 -19.22 1.79 -7.33
N ALA A 162 -19.53 1.02 -8.38
CA ALA A 162 -19.60 -0.44 -8.28
C ALA A 162 -18.25 -1.09 -7.97
N LEU A 163 -17.13 -0.52 -8.44
CA LEU A 163 -15.78 -1.04 -8.16
C LEU A 163 -15.36 -0.72 -6.73
N ASP A 164 -15.74 0.45 -6.21
CA ASP A 164 -15.53 0.83 -4.81
C ASP A 164 -16.25 -0.15 -3.86
N ARG A 165 -17.51 -0.49 -4.16
CA ARG A 165 -18.26 -1.50 -3.39
C ARG A 165 -17.66 -2.90 -3.52
N ALA A 166 -17.24 -3.28 -4.73
CA ALA A 166 -16.59 -4.56 -4.97
C ALA A 166 -15.28 -4.70 -4.20
N LEU A 167 -14.45 -3.64 -4.18
CA LEU A 167 -13.21 -3.61 -3.41
C LEU A 167 -13.47 -3.88 -1.93
N CYS A 168 -14.37 -3.11 -1.30
CA CYS A 168 -14.64 -3.29 0.13
C CYS A 168 -15.24 -4.66 0.44
N LYS A 169 -16.11 -5.19 -0.43
CA LYS A 169 -16.64 -6.55 -0.28
C LYS A 169 -15.53 -7.59 -0.30
N VAL A 170 -14.64 -7.52 -1.30
CA VAL A 170 -13.51 -8.46 -1.45
C VAL A 170 -12.57 -8.36 -0.25
N ALA A 171 -12.23 -7.15 0.19
CA ALA A 171 -11.43 -6.95 1.39
C ALA A 171 -12.07 -7.63 2.61
N ALA A 172 -13.37 -7.44 2.82
CA ALA A 172 -14.06 -7.99 3.99
C ALA A 172 -14.29 -9.50 3.95
N THR A 173 -14.43 -10.12 2.77
CA THR A 173 -14.86 -11.53 2.65
C THR A 173 -13.82 -12.48 2.09
N SER A 174 -12.79 -11.97 1.43
CA SER A 174 -11.90 -12.79 0.59
C SER A 174 -10.42 -12.56 0.86
N VAL A 175 -10.07 -11.60 1.70
CA VAL A 175 -8.69 -11.31 2.09
C VAL A 175 -8.53 -11.53 3.59
N THR A 176 -7.53 -12.31 3.96
CA THR A 176 -7.07 -12.42 5.36
C THR A 176 -5.95 -11.42 5.56
N PHE A 177 -6.25 -10.30 6.23
CA PHE A 177 -5.24 -9.30 6.54
C PHE A 177 -4.37 -9.79 7.69
N LYS A 178 -3.05 -9.60 7.57
CA LYS A 178 -2.15 -9.84 8.69
C LYS A 178 -2.35 -8.74 9.73
N PRO A 179 -2.59 -9.07 11.01
CA PRO A 179 -2.60 -8.09 12.07
C PRO A 179 -1.23 -7.39 12.15
N VAL A 180 -1.25 -6.08 12.37
CA VAL A 180 -0.02 -5.36 12.73
C VAL A 180 0.36 -5.75 14.15
N LEU A 181 1.66 -5.90 14.39
CA LEU A 181 2.21 -6.09 15.73
C LEU A 181 2.69 -4.75 16.29
N ASP A 182 2.37 -4.48 17.55
CA ASP A 182 2.89 -3.33 18.29
C ASP A 182 4.38 -3.52 18.65
N VAL A 183 4.98 -2.53 19.30
CA VAL A 183 6.39 -2.59 19.75
C VAL A 183 6.68 -3.70 20.76
N ALA A 184 5.64 -4.25 21.40
CA ALA A 184 5.72 -5.40 22.30
C ALA A 184 5.40 -6.72 21.59
N ASN A 185 5.36 -6.71 20.25
CA ASN A 185 5.08 -7.86 19.39
C ASN A 185 3.66 -8.45 19.59
N ARG A 186 2.69 -7.62 19.96
CA ARG A 186 1.29 -8.03 20.15
C ARG A 186 0.43 -7.57 18.98
N PRO A 187 -0.49 -8.41 18.48
CA PRO A 187 -1.46 -7.99 17.49
C PRO A 187 -2.27 -6.78 17.99
N THR A 188 -2.38 -5.75 17.15
CA THR A 188 -3.07 -4.50 17.48
C THR A 188 -3.97 -4.06 16.33
N GLU A 189 -4.98 -3.25 16.64
CA GLU A 189 -5.80 -2.61 15.61
C GLU A 189 -4.92 -1.70 14.75
N SER A 190 -5.18 -1.70 13.45
CA SER A 190 -4.39 -0.95 12.49
C SER A 190 -5.22 -0.40 11.35
N VAL A 191 -4.74 0.69 10.76
CA VAL A 191 -5.27 1.23 9.51
C VAL A 191 -4.43 0.77 8.34
N GLN A 192 -4.98 -0.09 7.50
CA GLN A 192 -4.26 -0.71 6.38
C GLN A 192 -4.72 -0.11 5.05
N ALA A 193 -3.77 0.38 4.25
CA ALA A 193 -4.04 0.76 2.86
C ALA A 193 -4.23 -0.50 2.02
N PHE A 194 -5.25 -0.51 1.16
CA PHE A 194 -5.53 -1.64 0.28
C PHE A 194 -5.87 -1.17 -1.13
N ALA A 195 -5.08 -1.62 -2.10
CA ALA A 195 -5.20 -1.26 -3.50
C ALA A 195 -5.64 -2.46 -4.35
N VAL A 196 -6.71 -2.29 -5.11
CA VAL A 196 -7.20 -3.29 -6.07
C VAL A 196 -7.12 -2.75 -7.48
N GLU A 197 -6.58 -3.55 -8.38
CA GLU A 197 -6.71 -3.34 -9.82
C GLU A 197 -7.77 -4.26 -10.39
N PHE A 198 -8.78 -3.69 -11.03
CA PHE A 198 -9.75 -4.40 -11.83
C PHE A 198 -9.30 -4.39 -13.29
N SER A 199 -9.30 -5.52 -13.97
CA SER A 199 -8.88 -5.63 -15.37
C SER A 199 -9.87 -6.47 -16.20
N THR A 200 -10.10 -6.09 -17.46
CA THR A 200 -10.93 -6.90 -18.40
C THR A 200 -10.15 -7.97 -19.14
N LYS A 201 -8.83 -7.94 -19.00
CA LYS A 201 -7.92 -8.94 -19.55
C LYS A 201 -7.18 -9.60 -18.39
N ASN A 202 -6.82 -10.87 -18.51
CA ASN A 202 -5.77 -11.43 -17.68
C ASN A 202 -4.51 -10.61 -17.95
N ALA A 203 -4.16 -9.68 -17.07
CA ALA A 203 -2.78 -9.26 -17.01
C ALA A 203 -2.03 -10.50 -16.54
N PHE A 204 -0.93 -10.80 -17.20
CA PHE A 204 -0.04 -11.85 -16.75
C PHE A 204 0.18 -11.67 -15.25
N LEU A 205 -0.13 -12.71 -14.47
CA LEU A 205 0.45 -12.91 -13.16
C LEU A 205 1.89 -12.42 -13.27
N VAL A 206 2.28 -11.45 -12.45
CA VAL A 206 3.70 -11.15 -12.23
C VAL A 206 4.29 -12.51 -11.93
N ARG A 207 4.97 -13.11 -12.92
CA ARG A 207 5.60 -14.40 -12.74
C ARG A 207 6.52 -14.20 -11.54
N PRO A 208 6.49 -15.06 -10.51
CA PRO A 208 7.63 -15.16 -9.63
C PRO A 208 8.84 -15.21 -10.56
N GLY A 209 9.79 -14.29 -10.37
CA GLY A 209 11.05 -14.36 -11.11
C GLY A 209 11.59 -15.79 -11.03
N PRO A 210 12.31 -16.26 -12.06
CA PRO A 210 12.85 -17.62 -12.06
C PRO A 210 13.52 -17.90 -10.71
N SER A 211 13.18 -19.04 -10.11
CA SER A 211 13.80 -19.49 -8.87
C SER A 211 15.31 -19.44 -9.04
N LEU A 212 15.99 -18.73 -8.14
CA LEU A 212 17.45 -18.68 -8.12
C LEU A 212 18.00 -20.12 -8.07
N PRO A 213 19.03 -20.44 -8.85
CA PRO A 213 19.74 -21.70 -8.68
C PRO A 213 20.35 -21.75 -7.27
N PRO A 214 20.41 -22.94 -6.63
CA PRO A 214 21.12 -23.08 -5.38
C PRO A 214 22.61 -22.72 -5.56
N GLU A 215 23.15 -21.94 -4.62
CA GLU A 215 24.59 -21.71 -4.47
C GLU A 215 25.34 -23.01 -4.11
#